data_AF-A0A2S9GD85-F1
#
_entry.id   AF-A0A2S9GD85-F1
#
_cell.length_a   1.000
_cell.length_b   1.000
_cell.length_c   1.000
_cell.angle_alpha   90.00
_cell.angle_beta   90.00
_cell.angle_gamma   90.00
#
_symmetry.space_group_name_H-M   'P 1'
#
loop_
_entity.id
_entity.type
_entity.pdbx_description
1 polymer ?
#
loop_
_entity_poly.entity_id
_entity_poly.type
_entity_poly.pdbx_seq_one_letter_code
_entity_poly.pdbx_strand_id
1 'polypeptide(L)'
;SLFKGVNVSSSTDLTLVSWLPFYHDMGLVLGVCAPILGGYHAGLTSPVAFLEKPARWIRALAENPRAFSGAPNFAFDLAARKTKD
;
A
#
# COMPACT_ATOMS: atom_id res chain seq x y z
N SER A 1 -32.22 -3.87 -22.69
CA SER A 1 -31.60 -4.00 -21.37
C SER A 1 -30.13 -3.63 -21.50
N LEU A 2 -29.82 -2.33 -21.39
CA LEU A 2 -28.63 -1.71 -22.00
C LEU A 2 -27.52 -1.36 -20.98
N PHE A 3 -27.56 -1.97 -19.78
CA PHE A 3 -26.57 -1.74 -18.72
C PHE A 3 -26.06 -3.03 -18.05
N LYS A 4 -26.19 -4.18 -18.72
CA LYS A 4 -25.75 -5.48 -18.20
C LYS A 4 -24.24 -5.74 -18.47
N GLY A 5 -23.39 -4.79 -18.14
CA GLY A 5 -21.96 -4.88 -18.48
C GLY A 5 -20.99 -4.00 -17.70
N VAL A 6 -21.47 -3.09 -16.84
CA VAL A 6 -20.57 -2.39 -15.92
C VAL A 6 -20.36 -3.30 -14.71
N ASN A 7 -19.30 -4.11 -14.75
CA ASN A 7 -18.72 -4.64 -13.52
C ASN A 7 -18.20 -3.44 -12.73
N VAL A 8 -19.06 -2.86 -11.89
CA VAL A 8 -18.59 -2.04 -10.76
C VAL A 8 -17.84 -3.02 -9.87
N SER A 9 -16.54 -3.24 -10.15
CA SER A 9 -15.70 -3.96 -9.21
C SER A 9 -15.77 -3.17 -7.91
N SER A 10 -16.26 -3.79 -6.84
CA SER A 10 -16.48 -3.07 -5.60
C SER A 10 -15.18 -2.36 -5.20
N SER A 11 -15.31 -1.13 -4.70
CA SER A 11 -14.18 -0.35 -4.20
C SER A 11 -13.36 -1.09 -3.13
N THR A 12 -13.93 -2.15 -2.55
CA THR A 12 -13.34 -3.08 -1.57
C THR A 12 -12.09 -3.81 -2.04
N ASP A 13 -11.81 -3.88 -3.34
CA ASP A 13 -10.65 -4.64 -3.87
C ASP A 13 -9.33 -3.83 -3.84
N LEU A 14 -9.36 -2.56 -3.40
CA LEU A 14 -8.15 -1.77 -3.18
C LEU A 14 -7.46 -2.21 -1.90
N THR A 15 -6.15 -2.44 -1.97
CA THR A 15 -5.30 -2.73 -0.81
C THR A 15 -4.31 -1.60 -0.57
N LEU A 16 -4.40 -0.97 0.59
CA LEU A 16 -3.47 0.05 1.04
C LEU A 16 -2.29 -0.61 1.73
N VAL A 17 -1.09 -0.47 1.16
CA VAL A 17 0.13 -1.01 1.76
C VAL A 17 0.90 0.14 2.40
N SER A 18 1.23 0.03 3.69
CA SER A 18 1.97 1.06 4.40
C SER A 18 2.92 0.46 5.43
N TRP A 19 4.11 1.05 5.52
CA TRP A 19 5.08 0.79 6.59
C TRP A 19 5.35 2.05 7.42
N LEU A 20 4.65 3.15 7.11
CA LEU A 20 4.87 4.43 7.75
C LEU A 20 4.36 4.41 9.20
N PRO A 21 5.05 5.10 10.12
CA PRO A 21 4.58 5.18 11.49
C PRO A 21 3.23 5.89 11.58
N PHE A 22 2.30 5.35 12.36
CA PHE A 22 0.94 5.93 12.49
C PHE A 22 0.91 7.28 13.22
N TYR A 23 1.98 7.65 13.92
CA TYR A 23 2.10 8.98 14.51
C TYR A 23 2.47 10.04 13.47
N HIS A 24 2.86 9.64 12.27
CA HIS A 24 3.02 10.55 11.13
C HIS A 24 1.71 10.65 10.37
N ASP A 25 1.39 11.85 9.90
CA ASP A 25 0.27 12.17 9.01
C ASP A 25 0.05 11.14 7.88
N MET A 26 1.08 10.85 7.09
CA MET A 26 0.97 9.91 5.97
C MET A 26 0.71 8.47 6.46
N GLY A 27 1.31 8.07 7.58
CA GLY A 27 1.12 6.74 8.16
C GLY A 27 -0.27 6.57 8.76
N LEU A 28 -0.79 7.60 9.41
CA LEU A 28 -2.15 7.63 9.94
C LEU A 28 -3.17 7.56 8.81
N VAL A 29 -3.01 8.37 7.77
CA VAL A 29 -3.97 8.44 6.65
C VAL A 29 -3.96 7.14 5.85
N LEU A 30 -2.78 6.69 5.39
CA LEU A 30 -2.68 5.49 4.53
C LEU A 30 -2.89 4.20 5.31
N GLY A 31 -2.45 4.14 6.57
CA GLY A 31 -2.49 2.93 7.37
C GLY A 31 -3.77 2.73 8.17
N VAL A 32 -4.51 3.80 8.48
CA VAL A 32 -5.66 3.75 9.41
C VAL A 32 -6.89 4.45 8.84
N CYS A 33 -6.83 5.74 8.52
CA CYS A 33 -8.03 6.49 8.12
C CYS A 33 -8.59 6.03 6.77
N ALA A 34 -7.76 5.90 5.74
CA ALA A 34 -8.22 5.51 4.40
C ALA A 34 -8.77 4.06 4.35
N PRO A 35 -8.16 3.05 4.99
CA PRO A 35 -8.75 1.71 5.08
C PRO A 35 -10.09 1.70 5.81
N ILE A 36 -10.18 2.37 6.97
CA ILE A 36 -11.40 2.35 7.80
C ILE A 36 -12.54 3.11 7.13
N LEU A 37 -12.28 4.31 6.62
CA LEU A 37 -13.31 5.15 6.01
C LEU A 37 -13.72 4.65 4.62
N GLY A 38 -12.78 4.04 3.88
CA GLY A 38 -13.01 3.54 2.52
C GLY A 38 -13.46 2.08 2.44
N GLY A 39 -13.38 1.33 3.55
CA GLY A 39 -13.64 -0.11 3.55
C GLY A 39 -12.61 -0.90 2.73
N TYR A 40 -11.36 -0.45 2.73
CA TYR A 40 -10.26 -1.07 1.97
C TYR A 40 -9.46 -2.05 2.83
N HIS A 41 -8.82 -3.01 2.18
CA HIS A 41 -7.84 -3.84 2.86
C HIS A 41 -6.57 -3.03 3.16
N ALA A 42 -5.91 -3.33 4.28
CA ALA A 42 -4.65 -2.69 4.66
C ALA A 42 -3.55 -3.73 4.91
N GLY A 43 -2.47 -3.66 4.13
CA GLY A 43 -1.24 -4.40 4.34
C GLY A 43 -0.24 -3.56 5.11
N LEU A 44 -0.10 -3.83 6.41
CA LEU A 44 0.74 -3.02 7.30
C LEU A 44 2.03 -3.77 7.68
N THR A 45 3.15 -3.06 7.68
CA THR A 45 4.41 -3.57 8.23
C THR A 45 5.13 -2.50 9.05
N SER A 46 6.19 -2.85 9.77
CA SER A 46 6.89 -1.88 10.61
C SER A 46 7.92 -1.07 9.80
N PRO A 47 8.21 0.18 10.19
CA PRO A 47 9.27 0.97 9.55
C PRO A 47 10.63 0.26 9.59
N VAL A 48 10.90 -0.46 10.68
CA VAL A 48 12.13 -1.24 10.86
C VAL A 48 12.19 -2.38 9.84
N ALA A 49 11.09 -3.12 9.65
CA ALA A 49 11.03 -4.21 8.66
C ALA A 49 11.24 -3.70 7.23
N PHE A 50 10.77 -2.49 6.91
CA PHE A 50 11.07 -1.83 5.64
C PHE A 50 12.57 -1.53 5.50
N LEU A 51 13.20 -0.92 6.52
CA LEU A 51 14.63 -0.57 6.47
C LEU A 51 15.54 -1.79 6.33
N GLU A 52 15.21 -2.90 7.02
CA GLU A 52 15.92 -4.17 6.91
C GLU A 52 15.87 -4.73 5.48
N LYS A 53 14.65 -4.85 4.91
CA LYS A 53 14.44 -5.44 3.59
C LYS A 53 13.35 -4.71 2.80
N PRO A 54 13.69 -3.59 2.12
CA PRO A 54 12.74 -2.79 1.34
C PRO A 54 12.04 -3.57 0.23
N ALA A 55 12.68 -4.61 -0.30
CA ALA A 55 12.08 -5.50 -1.28
C ALA A 55 10.77 -6.16 -0.82
N ARG A 56 10.58 -6.34 0.50
CA ARG A 56 9.31 -6.86 1.05
C ARG A 56 8.14 -5.91 0.77
N TRP A 57 8.38 -4.59 0.80
CA TRP A 57 7.35 -3.61 0.48
C TRP A 57 6.96 -3.67 -1.00
N ILE A 58 7.94 -3.71 -1.91
CA ILE A 58 7.68 -3.84 -3.36
C ILE A 58 6.98 -5.17 -3.67
N ARG A 59 7.38 -6.25 -3.01
CA ARG A 59 6.71 -7.55 -3.14
C ARG A 59 5.27 -7.52 -2.63
N ALA A 60 5.01 -6.90 -1.49
CA ALA A 60 3.65 -6.75 -0.97
C ALA A 60 2.77 -5.92 -1.93
N LEU A 61 3.33 -4.90 -2.59
CA LEU A 61 2.63 -4.19 -3.66
C LEU A 61 2.35 -5.10 -4.87
N ALA A 62 3.31 -5.92 -5.28
CA ALA A 62 3.16 -6.81 -6.43
C ALA A 62 2.19 -7.99 -6.19
N GLU A 63 2.10 -8.50 -4.95
CA GLU A 63 1.19 -9.57 -4.56
C GLU A 63 -0.28 -9.11 -4.53
N ASN A 64 -0.54 -7.80 -4.51
CA ASN A 64 -1.87 -7.21 -4.50
C ASN A 64 -2.13 -6.49 -5.85
N PRO A 65 -2.94 -7.05 -6.76
CA PRO A 65 -3.17 -6.50 -8.11
C PRO A 65 -3.70 -5.05 -8.13
N ARG A 66 -4.33 -4.63 -7.03
CA ARG A 66 -4.87 -3.28 -6.81
C ARG A 66 -4.28 -2.69 -5.54
N ALA A 67 -2.96 -2.54 -5.51
CA ALA A 67 -2.25 -1.95 -4.38
C ALA A 67 -2.09 -0.43 -4.54
N PHE A 68 -2.20 0.29 -3.43
CA PHE A 68 -1.80 1.70 -3.33
C PHE A 68 -0.93 1.91 -2.10
N SER A 69 0.12 2.71 -2.24
CA SER A 69 1.05 3.05 -1.15
C SER A 69 1.63 4.42 -1.38
N GLY A 70 2.01 5.07 -0.26
CA GLY A 70 2.79 6.30 -0.25
C GLY A 70 3.99 6.17 0.66
N ALA A 71 5.08 6.84 0.31
CA ALA A 71 6.32 6.84 1.08
C ALA A 71 7.12 8.14 0.81
N PRO A 72 8.05 8.53 1.71
CA PRO A 72 9.00 9.61 1.45
C PRO A 72 9.94 9.29 0.27
N ASN A 73 10.44 10.31 -0.42
CA ASN A 73 11.27 10.14 -1.63
C ASN A 73 12.45 9.16 -1.45
N PHE A 74 13.17 9.22 -0.33
CA PHE A 74 14.33 8.35 -0.07
C PHE A 74 13.96 6.86 -0.07
N ALA A 75 12.71 6.52 0.28
CA ALA A 75 12.27 5.14 0.35
C ALA A 75 12.21 4.49 -1.03
N PHE A 76 11.86 5.25 -2.06
CA PHE A 76 11.87 4.76 -3.44
C PHE A 76 13.29 4.49 -3.91
N ASP A 77 14.23 5.39 -3.62
CA ASP A 77 15.66 5.18 -3.94
C ASP A 77 16.21 3.95 -3.21
N LEU A 78 15.90 3.81 -1.93
CA LEU A 78 16.34 2.68 -1.11
C LEU A 78 15.75 1.36 -1.61
N ALA A 79 14.46 1.35 -1.96
CA ALA A 79 13.79 0.19 -2.53
C ALA A 79 14.44 -0.20 -3.87
N ALA A 80 14.56 0.73 -4.82
CA ALA A 80 15.15 0.47 -6.13
C ALA A 80 16.59 -0.06 -6.06
N ARG A 81 17.40 0.41 -5.10
CA ARG A 81 18.77 -0.09 -4.88
C ARG A 81 18.80 -1.50 -4.31
N LYS A 82 17.86 -1.84 -3.42
CA LYS A 82 17.81 -3.14 -2.72
C LYS A 82 16.87 -4.17 -3.36
N THR A 83 16.22 -3.85 -4.48
CA THR A 83 15.41 -4.76 -5.30
C THR A 83 16.08 -5.18 -6.61
N LYS A 84 17.29 -4.70 -6.90
CA LYS A 84 18.12 -5.27 -7.96
C LYS A 84 18.74 -6.57 -7.45
N ASP A 85 18.11 -7.68 -7.79
CA ASP A 85 18.85 -8.93 -8.03
C ASP A 85 19.59 -8.82 -9.37
#